data_AF-A0A0E9X385-F1
#
_entry.id   AF-A0A0E9X385-F1
#
_cell.length_a   1.000
_cell.length_b   1.000
_cell.length_c   1.000
_cell.angle_alpha   90.00
_cell.angle_beta   90.00
_cell.angle_gamma   90.00
#
_symmetry.space_group_name_H-M   'P 1'
#
loop_
_entity.id
_entity.type
_entity.pdbx_description
1 polymer ?
#
loop_
_entity_poly.entity_id
_entity_poly.type
_entity_poly.pdbx_seq_one_letter_code
_entity_poly.pdbx_strand_id
1 'polypeptide(L)'
;MVQTRGRGRAKDSLCILITSNSESATKEQINIIHEKMMYDAIKSIQRIDHTQFLAKVNKMQTIMKKTYDIERQMAQTRSQETDPFVLLCGKCRKFACNTKDIRVIKNAHRVVINKDFIDLCNVTPHPKPKKYDDMEMKRKIACKDCNRDWGIMGSYLGLPEVPLLKTEGFIFVNSRTQSRPKVNKWQDFPGVIEEFDILDKSSTAQGKGV
;
A
#
# COMPACT_ATOMS: atom_id res chain seq x y z
N MET A 1 1.77 27.03 2.78
CA MET A 1 1.78 28.45 3.18
C MET A 1 1.69 28.64 4.70
N VAL A 2 0.52 28.53 5.34
CA VAL A 2 0.33 28.87 6.79
C VAL A 2 1.32 28.17 7.74
N GLN A 3 1.46 26.85 7.63
CA GLN A 3 2.37 26.07 8.48
C GLN A 3 3.84 26.48 8.33
N THR A 4 4.27 26.80 7.11
CA THR A 4 5.63 27.28 6.83
C THR A 4 5.86 28.66 7.44
N ARG A 5 4.87 29.56 7.30
CA ARG A 5 4.91 30.91 7.89
C ARG A 5 5.02 30.85 9.42
N GLY A 6 4.33 29.90 10.06
CA GLY A 6 4.38 29.68 11.51
C GLY A 6 5.70 29.11 12.05
N ARG A 7 6.67 28.76 11.19
CA ARG A 7 8.03 28.38 11.63
C ARG A 7 8.85 29.59 12.06
N GLY A 8 8.62 30.76 11.45
CA GLY A 8 9.22 32.03 11.86
C GLY A 8 8.46 32.64 13.02
N ARG A 9 8.90 32.36 14.25
CA ARG A 9 8.22 32.82 15.49
C ARG A 9 8.80 34.09 16.09
N ALA A 10 10.05 34.42 15.72
CA ALA A 10 10.69 35.64 16.16
C ALA A 10 9.98 36.85 15.53
N LYS A 11 9.98 37.98 16.25
CA LYS A 11 9.52 39.25 15.69
C LYS A 11 10.30 39.55 14.41
N ASP A 12 9.60 40.08 13.41
CA ASP A 12 10.18 40.44 12.11
C ASP A 12 10.69 39.24 11.28
N SER A 13 10.18 38.03 11.55
CA SER A 13 10.43 36.85 10.69
C SER A 13 9.86 37.05 9.28
N LEU A 14 10.65 36.73 8.26
CA LEU A 14 10.26 36.81 6.85
C LEU A 14 9.97 35.43 6.26
N CYS A 15 8.95 35.36 5.40
CA CYS A 15 8.63 34.18 4.59
C CYS A 15 8.54 34.62 3.13
N ILE A 16 9.56 34.25 2.34
CA ILE A 16 9.73 34.70 0.95
C ILE A 16 9.57 33.51 0.02
N LEU A 17 8.75 33.66 -1.02
CA LEU A 17 8.66 32.70 -2.12
C LEU A 17 9.66 33.10 -3.21
N ILE A 18 10.61 32.23 -3.51
CA ILE A 18 11.55 32.38 -4.64
C ILE A 18 11.17 31.34 -5.69
N THR A 19 10.70 31.78 -6.85
CA THR A 19 10.32 30.88 -7.96
C THR A 19 10.47 31.59 -9.30
N SER A 20 10.92 30.86 -10.32
CA SER A 20 10.85 31.27 -11.74
C SER A 20 9.59 30.73 -12.43
N ASN A 21 8.82 29.87 -11.76
CA ASN A 21 7.60 29.26 -12.27
C ASN A 21 6.36 30.11 -11.91
N SER A 22 5.68 30.64 -12.92
CA SER A 22 4.47 31.45 -12.79
C SER A 22 3.30 30.72 -12.15
N GLU A 23 3.12 29.42 -12.42
CA GLU A 23 2.06 28.63 -11.78
C GLU A 23 2.25 28.56 -10.26
N SER A 24 3.50 28.48 -9.81
CA SER A 24 3.81 28.43 -8.37
C SER A 24 3.49 29.76 -7.69
N ALA A 25 3.77 30.88 -8.36
CA ALA A 25 3.39 32.21 -7.88
C ALA A 25 1.85 32.37 -7.81
N THR A 26 1.13 31.94 -8.86
CA THR A 26 -0.34 31.96 -8.89
C THR A 26 -0.94 31.08 -7.79
N LYS A 27 -0.41 29.87 -7.58
CA LYS A 27 -0.84 28.97 -6.50
C LYS A 27 -0.68 29.61 -5.12
N GLU A 28 0.41 30.36 -4.89
CA GLU A 28 0.59 31.06 -3.61
C GLU A 28 -0.45 32.16 -3.42
N GLN A 29 -0.75 32.95 -4.45
CA GLN A 29 -1.82 33.96 -4.38
C GLN A 29 -3.19 33.34 -4.09
N ILE A 30 -3.52 32.22 -4.76
CA ILE A 30 -4.75 31.47 -4.49
C ILE A 30 -4.80 30.97 -3.04
N ASN A 31 -3.68 30.45 -2.51
CA ASN A 31 -3.61 29.98 -1.13
C ASN A 31 -3.84 31.10 -0.11
N ILE A 32 -3.38 32.33 -0.38
CA ILE A 32 -3.66 33.52 0.45
C ILE A 32 -5.17 33.82 0.46
N ILE A 33 -5.83 33.71 -0.70
CA ILE A 33 -7.29 33.90 -0.79
C ILE A 33 -8.03 32.79 -0.04
N HIS A 34 -7.61 31.53 -0.20
CA HIS A 34 -8.19 30.39 0.52
C HIS A 34 -8.03 30.52 2.04
N GLU A 35 -6.91 31.04 2.53
CA GLU A 35 -6.72 31.32 3.97
C GLU A 35 -7.80 32.29 4.48
N LYS A 36 -8.07 33.37 3.75
CA LYS A 36 -9.14 34.32 4.09
C LYS A 36 -10.51 33.67 4.06
N MET A 37 -10.83 32.95 2.98
CA MET A 37 -12.11 32.25 2.83
C MET A 37 -12.34 31.22 3.95
N MET A 38 -11.28 30.52 4.37
CA MET A 38 -11.33 29.57 5.49
C MET A 38 -11.73 30.29 6.79
N TYR A 39 -11.11 31.43 7.12
CA TYR A 39 -11.47 32.20 8.31
C TYR A 39 -12.92 32.70 8.26
N ASP A 40 -13.38 33.17 7.10
CA ASP A 40 -14.76 33.64 6.94
C ASP A 40 -15.77 32.49 7.04
N ALA A 41 -15.43 31.31 6.50
CA ALA A 41 -16.23 30.10 6.66
C ALA A 41 -16.32 29.66 8.13
N ILE A 42 -15.20 29.68 8.87
CA ILE A 42 -15.18 29.35 10.32
C ILE A 42 -16.08 30.31 11.09
N LYS A 43 -15.94 31.62 10.87
CA LYS A 43 -16.81 32.63 11.52
C LYS A 43 -18.27 32.41 11.20
N SER A 44 -18.58 32.06 9.95
CA SER A 44 -19.95 31.77 9.52
C SER A 44 -20.50 30.51 10.22
N ILE A 45 -19.69 29.45 10.34
CA ILE A 45 -20.07 28.21 11.04
C ILE A 45 -20.28 28.48 12.53
N GLN A 46 -19.42 29.26 13.18
CA GLN A 46 -19.52 29.61 14.60
C GLN A 46 -20.78 30.41 14.94
N ARG A 47 -21.43 31.04 13.96
CA ARG A 47 -22.69 31.79 14.12
C ARG A 47 -23.95 30.95 13.91
N ILE A 48 -23.80 29.72 13.42
CA ILE A 48 -24.95 28.82 13.20
C ILE A 48 -25.51 28.42 14.57
N ASP A 49 -26.84 28.37 14.68
CA ASP A 49 -27.49 27.83 15.86
C ASP A 49 -27.00 26.41 16.19
N HIS A 50 -26.77 26.13 17.47
CA HIS A 50 -26.17 24.88 17.91
C HIS A 50 -27.01 23.65 17.49
N THR A 51 -28.34 23.75 17.54
CA THR A 51 -29.24 22.65 17.15
C THR A 51 -29.15 22.39 15.66
N GLN A 52 -29.16 23.45 14.84
CA GLN A 52 -28.99 23.34 13.39
C GLN A 52 -27.61 22.80 13.00
N PHE A 53 -26.56 23.23 13.70
CA PHE A 53 -25.20 22.74 13.52
C PHE A 53 -25.12 21.23 13.76
N LEU A 54 -25.61 20.76 14.91
CA LEU A 54 -25.63 19.33 15.25
C LEU A 54 -26.45 18.50 14.25
N ALA A 55 -27.62 18.99 13.85
CA ALA A 55 -28.44 18.31 12.85
C ALA A 55 -27.67 18.13 11.52
N LYS A 56 -26.93 19.16 11.08
CA LYS A 56 -26.11 19.10 9.87
C LYS A 56 -24.93 18.14 10.02
N VAL A 57 -24.23 18.18 11.16
CA VAL A 57 -23.13 17.23 11.47
C VAL A 57 -23.65 15.80 11.44
N ASN A 58 -24.74 15.50 12.13
CA ASN A 58 -25.34 14.16 12.15
C ASN A 58 -25.72 13.67 10.75
N LYS A 59 -26.31 14.55 9.92
CA LYS A 59 -26.64 14.22 8.53
C LYS A 59 -25.38 13.86 7.72
N MET A 60 -24.33 14.69 7.81
CA MET A 60 -23.06 14.44 7.09
C MET A 60 -22.41 13.14 7.54
N GLN A 61 -22.30 12.91 8.86
CA GLN A 61 -21.73 11.68 9.42
C GLN A 61 -22.53 10.44 9.01
N THR A 62 -23.86 10.53 8.98
CA THR A 62 -24.74 9.42 8.54
C THR A 62 -24.53 9.09 7.07
N ILE A 63 -24.44 10.11 6.20
CA ILE A 63 -24.18 9.90 4.77
C ILE A 63 -22.81 9.27 4.58
N MET A 64 -21.76 9.83 5.21
CA MET A 64 -20.40 9.29 5.13
C MET A 64 -20.36 7.83 5.57
N LYS A 65 -20.95 7.50 6.72
CA LYS A 65 -21.01 6.12 7.21
C LYS A 65 -21.66 5.19 6.19
N LYS A 66 -22.84 5.56 5.66
CA LYS A 66 -23.53 4.77 4.65
C LYS A 66 -22.69 4.56 3.39
N THR A 67 -22.02 5.61 2.90
CA THR A 67 -21.12 5.49 1.74
C THR A 67 -19.98 4.53 2.02
N TYR A 68 -19.31 4.64 3.17
CA TYR A 68 -18.24 3.73 3.57
C TYR A 68 -18.72 2.28 3.73
N ASP A 69 -19.90 2.06 4.32
CA ASP A 69 -20.48 0.73 4.50
C ASP A 69 -20.78 0.07 3.14
N ILE A 70 -21.31 0.83 2.18
CA ILE A 70 -21.56 0.36 0.80
C ILE A 70 -20.25 0.03 0.09
N GLU A 71 -19.26 0.93 0.13
CA GLU A 71 -17.94 0.69 -0.48
C GLU A 71 -17.26 -0.55 0.10
N ARG A 72 -17.35 -0.73 1.42
CA ARG A 72 -16.84 -1.92 2.11
C ARG A 72 -17.55 -3.19 1.67
N GLN A 73 -18.88 -3.16 1.58
CA GLN A 73 -19.67 -4.31 1.14
C GLN A 73 -19.32 -4.68 -0.32
N MET A 74 -19.21 -3.70 -1.21
CA MET A 74 -18.81 -3.93 -2.60
C MET A 74 -17.41 -4.55 -2.71
N ALA A 75 -16.47 -4.10 -1.87
CA ALA A 75 -15.13 -4.70 -1.80
C ALA A 75 -15.18 -6.16 -1.32
N GLN A 76 -16.01 -6.47 -0.31
CA GLN A 76 -16.17 -7.83 0.22
C GLN A 76 -16.80 -8.80 -0.78
N THR A 77 -17.80 -8.37 -1.56
CA THR A 77 -18.41 -9.20 -2.61
C THR A 77 -17.40 -9.51 -3.72
N ARG A 78 -16.54 -8.54 -4.08
CA ARG A 78 -15.46 -8.74 -5.06
C ARG A 78 -14.42 -9.75 -4.58
N SER A 79 -14.20 -9.82 -3.27
CA SER A 79 -13.28 -10.76 -2.62
C SER A 79 -13.90 -12.12 -2.32
N GLN A 80 -14.98 -12.55 -3.00
CA GLN A 80 -15.48 -13.93 -2.88
C GLN A 80 -15.15 -14.80 -4.09
N GLU A 81 -14.78 -14.18 -5.23
CA GLU A 81 -14.26 -14.92 -6.37
C GLU A 81 -12.76 -15.16 -6.20
N THR A 82 -12.40 -16.39 -5.81
CA THR A 82 -11.00 -16.84 -5.73
C THR A 82 -10.47 -17.15 -7.13
N ASP A 83 -10.40 -16.13 -7.97
CA ASP A 83 -9.85 -16.28 -9.30
C ASP A 83 -8.37 -16.66 -9.21
N PRO A 84 -7.93 -17.71 -9.90
CA PRO A 84 -6.53 -18.12 -9.87
C PRO A 84 -5.69 -17.10 -10.64
N PHE A 85 -4.69 -16.52 -9.99
CA PHE A 85 -3.71 -15.64 -10.62
C PHE A 85 -2.30 -16.22 -10.56
N VAL A 86 -1.56 -16.03 -11.65
CA VAL A 86 -0.13 -16.30 -11.77
C VAL A 86 0.61 -14.97 -11.77
N LEU A 87 1.71 -14.89 -11.03
CA LEU A 87 2.64 -13.78 -11.08
C LEU A 87 3.78 -14.12 -12.04
N LEU A 88 3.96 -13.25 -13.04
CA LEU A 88 5.09 -13.29 -13.95
C LEU A 88 6.02 -12.12 -13.65
N CYS A 89 7.31 -12.27 -13.95
CA CYS A 89 8.27 -11.17 -13.84
C CYS A 89 7.84 -9.98 -14.70
N GLY A 90 7.78 -8.79 -14.11
CA GLY A 90 7.36 -7.57 -14.82
C GLY A 90 8.30 -7.13 -15.96
N LYS A 91 9.50 -7.71 -16.05
CA LYS A 91 10.46 -7.43 -17.13
C LYS A 91 10.56 -8.58 -18.14
N CYS A 92 10.98 -9.77 -17.71
CA CYS A 92 11.22 -10.90 -18.62
C CYS A 92 10.02 -11.84 -18.80
N ARG A 93 8.90 -11.61 -18.09
CA ARG A 93 7.67 -12.42 -18.15
C ARG A 93 7.82 -13.91 -17.77
N LYS A 94 8.98 -14.33 -17.27
CA LYS A 94 9.15 -15.67 -16.70
C LYS A 94 8.28 -15.85 -15.46
N PHE A 95 7.86 -17.08 -15.23
CA PHE A 95 7.06 -17.47 -14.08
C PHE A 95 7.78 -17.12 -12.76
N ALA A 96 7.02 -16.61 -11.79
CA ALA A 96 7.52 -16.34 -10.44
C ALA A 96 6.80 -17.22 -9.40
N CYS A 97 5.48 -17.07 -9.25
CA CYS A 97 4.70 -17.90 -8.32
C CYS A 97 3.20 -17.90 -8.66
N ASN A 98 2.44 -18.81 -8.05
CA ASN A 98 0.98 -18.75 -8.05
C ASN A 98 0.47 -17.93 -6.87
N THR A 99 -0.71 -17.33 -7.00
CA THR A 99 -1.33 -16.60 -5.88
C THR A 99 -1.73 -17.54 -4.74
N LYS A 100 -1.96 -18.83 -5.02
CA LYS A 100 -2.16 -19.86 -4.00
C LYS A 100 -0.97 -20.02 -3.05
N ASP A 101 0.23 -19.70 -3.53
CA ASP A 101 1.47 -19.77 -2.76
C ASP A 101 1.73 -18.46 -1.98
N ILE A 102 0.83 -17.48 -2.07
CA ILE A 102 0.94 -16.18 -1.41
C ILE A 102 0.08 -16.18 -0.14
N ARG A 103 0.60 -15.58 0.92
CA ARG A 103 -0.10 -15.32 2.16
C ARG A 103 0.02 -13.87 2.59
N VAL A 104 -0.94 -13.39 3.39
CA VAL A 104 -0.93 -12.03 3.95
C VAL A 104 -0.51 -12.07 5.42
N ILE A 105 0.51 -11.30 5.77
CA ILE A 105 0.92 -11.04 7.15
C ILE A 105 0.46 -9.63 7.54
N LYS A 106 -0.17 -9.51 8.72
CA LYS A 106 -0.65 -8.24 9.31
C LYS A 106 -1.43 -7.37 8.30
N ASN A 107 -2.27 -7.99 7.46
CA ASN A 107 -3.06 -7.34 6.39
C ASN A 107 -2.26 -6.54 5.33
N ALA A 108 -0.92 -6.55 5.39
CA ALA A 108 -0.07 -5.65 4.62
C ALA A 108 0.97 -6.37 3.76
N HIS A 109 1.68 -7.34 4.32
CA HIS A 109 2.83 -7.96 3.65
C HIS A 109 2.38 -9.22 2.92
N ARG A 110 2.71 -9.32 1.63
CA ARG A 110 2.42 -10.51 0.82
C ARG A 110 3.67 -11.35 0.73
N VAL A 111 3.60 -12.56 1.25
CA VAL A 111 4.75 -13.47 1.36
C VAL A 111 4.53 -14.73 0.57
N VAL A 112 5.61 -15.30 0.02
CA VAL A 112 5.56 -16.59 -0.66
C VAL A 112 5.93 -17.71 0.31
N ILE A 113 5.06 -18.71 0.44
CA ILE A 113 5.29 -19.86 1.32
C ILE A 113 6.00 -21.02 0.61
N ASN A 114 5.86 -21.12 -0.71
CA ASN A 114 6.57 -22.12 -1.52
C ASN A 114 8.10 -21.92 -1.45
N LYS A 115 8.82 -22.96 -1.04
CA LYS A 115 10.28 -22.95 -0.85
C LYS A 115 11.04 -22.83 -2.17
N ASP A 116 10.51 -23.40 -3.25
CA ASP A 116 11.13 -23.41 -4.58
C ASP A 116 11.20 -22.00 -5.18
N PHE A 117 10.44 -21.05 -4.65
CA PHE A 117 10.48 -19.65 -5.07
C PHE A 117 11.87 -19.02 -4.91
N ILE A 118 12.63 -19.46 -3.91
CA ILE A 118 13.98 -18.94 -3.63
C ILE A 118 14.93 -19.28 -4.78
N ASP A 119 14.79 -20.44 -5.41
CA ASP A 119 15.63 -20.88 -6.53
C ASP A 119 15.43 -20.03 -7.80
N LEU A 120 14.32 -19.30 -7.87
CA LEU A 120 13.98 -18.34 -8.92
C LEU A 120 14.51 -16.93 -8.64
N CYS A 121 15.16 -16.72 -7.49
CA CYS A 121 15.63 -15.42 -7.03
C CYS A 121 17.16 -15.32 -7.03
N ASN A 122 17.67 -14.15 -7.40
CA ASN A 122 18.96 -13.66 -6.94
C ASN A 122 18.76 -12.98 -5.58
N VAL A 123 19.51 -13.40 -4.57
CA VAL A 123 19.40 -12.87 -3.20
C VAL A 123 20.65 -12.11 -2.81
N THR A 124 20.50 -10.85 -2.46
CA THR A 124 21.62 -9.97 -2.07
C THR A 124 21.38 -9.32 -0.71
N PRO A 125 22.41 -8.91 0.04
CA PRO A 125 22.23 -8.16 1.27
C PRO A 125 21.43 -6.86 1.04
N HIS A 126 20.53 -6.52 1.95
CA HIS A 126 19.79 -5.26 1.85
C HIS A 126 20.72 -4.09 2.23
N PRO A 127 20.79 -3.00 1.43
CA PRO A 127 21.73 -1.91 1.67
C PRO A 127 21.45 -1.12 2.95
N LYS A 128 20.21 -1.20 3.47
CA LYS A 128 19.76 -0.56 4.71
C LYS A 128 18.84 -1.52 5.47
N PRO A 129 19.37 -2.55 6.15
CA PRO A 129 18.54 -3.53 6.86
C PRO A 129 17.65 -2.82 7.88
N LYS A 130 16.42 -3.30 8.04
CA LYS A 130 15.46 -2.72 8.99
C LYS A 130 14.74 -3.80 9.77
N LYS A 131 14.37 -3.47 11.00
CA LYS A 131 13.52 -4.29 11.86
C LYS A 131 12.31 -3.46 12.28
N TYR A 132 11.13 -4.03 12.13
CA TYR A 132 9.85 -3.45 12.55
C TYR A 132 9.02 -4.56 13.17
N ASP A 133 8.65 -4.40 14.44
CA ASP A 133 7.98 -5.44 15.22
C ASP A 133 8.68 -6.81 15.08
N ASP A 134 7.91 -7.81 14.62
CA ASP A 134 8.32 -9.20 14.41
C ASP A 134 9.01 -9.43 13.06
N MET A 135 9.20 -8.39 12.24
CA MET A 135 9.75 -8.48 10.90
C MET A 135 11.16 -7.91 10.79
N GLU A 136 12.07 -8.68 10.21
CA GLU A 136 13.45 -8.24 9.92
C GLU A 136 13.73 -8.32 8.42
N MET A 137 13.98 -7.18 7.78
CA MET A 137 14.22 -7.06 6.34
C MET A 137 15.72 -7.02 6.09
N LYS A 138 16.32 -8.19 5.80
CA LYS A 138 17.78 -8.37 5.75
C LYS A 138 18.34 -8.45 4.33
N ARG A 139 17.55 -8.91 3.36
CA ARG A 139 18.01 -9.21 2.00
C ARG A 139 17.06 -8.63 0.95
N LYS A 140 17.56 -8.38 -0.26
CA LYS A 140 16.77 -8.12 -1.45
C LYS A 140 16.61 -9.39 -2.27
N ILE A 141 15.47 -9.51 -2.93
CA ILE A 141 15.20 -10.58 -3.90
C ILE A 141 14.92 -9.95 -5.26
N ALA A 142 15.56 -10.50 -6.30
CA ALA A 142 15.36 -10.09 -7.68
C ALA A 142 15.20 -11.32 -8.57
N CYS A 143 14.55 -11.15 -9.71
CA CYS A 143 14.45 -12.20 -10.73
C CYS A 143 15.84 -12.74 -11.10
N LYS A 144 16.02 -14.05 -11.02
CA LYS A 144 17.30 -14.72 -11.36
C LYS A 144 17.80 -14.39 -12.76
N ASP A 145 16.89 -14.29 -13.72
CA ASP A 145 17.23 -14.15 -15.15
C ASP A 145 17.49 -12.72 -15.62
N CYS A 146 16.81 -11.73 -15.03
CA CYS A 146 16.84 -10.35 -15.55
C CYS A 146 17.13 -9.28 -14.49
N ASN A 147 17.36 -9.73 -13.25
CA ASN A 147 17.65 -8.92 -12.08
C ASN A 147 16.61 -7.84 -11.76
N ARG A 148 15.37 -8.02 -12.23
CA ARG A 148 14.24 -7.16 -11.86
C ARG A 148 13.97 -7.36 -10.37
N ASP A 149 14.01 -6.29 -9.61
CA ASP A 149 13.71 -6.31 -8.18
C ASP A 149 12.27 -6.82 -7.94
N TRP A 150 12.15 -7.87 -7.14
CA TRP A 150 10.91 -8.57 -6.79
C TRP A 150 10.47 -8.31 -5.36
N GLY A 151 11.33 -7.69 -4.54
CA GLY A 151 11.02 -7.34 -3.17
C GLY A 151 12.19 -7.61 -2.23
N ILE A 152 11.86 -8.09 -1.04
CA ILE A 152 12.81 -8.31 0.05
C ILE A 152 12.65 -9.70 0.63
N MET A 153 13.70 -10.23 1.22
CA MET A 153 13.64 -11.45 2.02
C MET A 153 14.05 -11.12 3.45
N GLY A 154 13.24 -11.60 4.38
CA GLY A 154 13.37 -11.30 5.79
C GLY A 154 13.06 -12.48 6.69
N SER A 155 12.83 -12.19 7.96
CA SER A 155 12.25 -13.11 8.92
C SER A 155 10.96 -12.55 9.50
N TYR A 156 10.06 -13.42 9.96
CA TYR A 156 8.82 -13.07 10.64
C TYR A 156 8.59 -14.00 11.83
N LEU A 157 8.38 -13.45 13.04
CA LEU A 157 8.22 -14.25 14.28
C LEU A 157 9.33 -15.30 14.48
N GLY A 158 10.56 -14.96 14.12
CA GLY A 158 11.71 -15.87 14.16
C GLY A 158 11.81 -16.86 12.99
N LEU A 159 10.78 -16.99 12.14
CA LEU A 159 10.85 -17.80 10.92
C LEU A 159 11.78 -17.14 9.90
N PRO A 160 12.85 -17.81 9.45
CA PRO A 160 13.78 -17.26 8.47
C PRO A 160 13.22 -17.35 7.05
N GLU A 161 13.88 -16.66 6.12
CA GLU A 161 13.66 -16.78 4.67
C GLU A 161 12.20 -16.63 4.25
N VAL A 162 11.58 -15.55 4.72
CA VAL A 162 10.24 -15.12 4.33
C VAL A 162 10.40 -14.12 3.16
N PRO A 163 10.06 -14.51 1.90
CA PRO A 163 10.15 -13.62 0.75
C PRO A 163 8.91 -12.73 0.70
N LEU A 164 9.10 -11.41 0.82
CA LEU A 164 8.06 -10.40 0.71
C LEU A 164 8.05 -9.81 -0.70
N LEU A 165 6.91 -9.93 -1.36
CA LEU A 165 6.72 -9.46 -2.71
C LEU A 165 6.32 -7.98 -2.77
N LYS A 166 6.82 -7.30 -3.80
CA LYS A 166 6.33 -5.97 -4.20
C LYS A 166 5.61 -6.04 -5.54
N THR A 167 4.47 -5.40 -5.65
CA THR A 167 3.59 -5.46 -6.83
C THR A 167 4.29 -4.99 -8.10
N GLU A 168 5.16 -3.98 -8.03
CA GLU A 168 5.87 -3.45 -9.18
C GLU A 168 6.92 -4.42 -9.76
N GLY A 169 7.23 -5.50 -9.05
CA GLY A 169 8.08 -6.59 -9.53
C GLY A 169 7.41 -7.47 -10.58
N PHE A 170 6.07 -7.44 -10.67
CA PHE A 170 5.30 -8.50 -11.33
C PHE A 170 4.22 -8.00 -12.28
N ILE A 171 3.79 -8.90 -13.17
CA ILE A 171 2.53 -8.83 -13.92
C ILE A 171 1.63 -9.93 -13.39
N PHE A 172 0.38 -9.58 -13.11
CA PHE A 172 -0.65 -10.51 -12.64
C PHE A 172 -1.44 -11.00 -13.84
N VAL A 173 -1.55 -12.32 -14.00
CA VAL A 173 -2.31 -12.94 -15.09
C VAL A 173 -3.36 -13.84 -14.47
N ASN A 174 -4.63 -13.55 -14.74
CA ASN A 174 -5.73 -14.45 -14.37
C ASN A 174 -5.62 -15.72 -15.22
N SER A 175 -5.44 -16.88 -14.60
CA SER A 175 -5.23 -18.15 -15.32
C SER A 175 -6.45 -18.57 -16.14
N ARG A 176 -7.66 -18.17 -15.73
CA ARG A 176 -8.92 -18.52 -16.37
C ARG A 176 -9.27 -17.57 -17.51
N THR A 177 -9.25 -16.27 -17.25
CA THR A 177 -9.68 -15.25 -18.23
C THR A 177 -8.54 -14.70 -19.09
N GLN A 178 -7.28 -15.02 -18.75
CA GLN A 178 -6.07 -14.43 -19.33
C GLN A 178 -5.97 -12.90 -19.19
N SER A 179 -6.88 -12.30 -18.40
CA SER A 179 -6.85 -10.87 -18.12
C SER A 179 -5.63 -10.48 -17.30
N ARG A 180 -5.17 -9.25 -17.52
CA ARG A 180 -3.96 -8.68 -16.90
C ARG A 180 -4.32 -7.39 -16.17
N PRO A 181 -4.92 -7.47 -14.97
CA PRO A 181 -5.30 -6.28 -14.23
C PRO A 181 -4.07 -5.45 -13.89
N LYS A 182 -4.23 -4.12 -13.89
CA LYS A 182 -3.20 -3.20 -13.43
C LYS A 182 -3.20 -3.17 -11.91
N VAL A 183 -2.18 -3.75 -11.29
CA VAL A 183 -2.02 -3.83 -9.83
C VAL A 183 -0.81 -2.98 -9.42
N ASN A 184 -1.03 -1.73 -9.03
CA ASN A 184 0.08 -0.85 -8.62
C ASN A 184 0.42 -1.07 -7.15
N LYS A 185 -0.60 -1.32 -6.31
CA LYS A 185 -0.47 -1.71 -4.90
C LYS A 185 -1.29 -2.96 -4.63
N TRP A 186 -0.97 -3.69 -3.56
CA TRP A 186 -1.67 -4.93 -3.21
C TRP A 186 -3.17 -4.76 -2.97
N GLN A 187 -3.63 -3.56 -2.60
CA GLN A 187 -5.07 -3.23 -2.46
C GLN A 187 -5.81 -3.20 -3.81
N ASP A 188 -5.10 -3.04 -4.93
CA ASP A 188 -5.69 -3.05 -6.27
C ASP A 188 -5.86 -4.49 -6.80
N PHE A 189 -5.29 -5.49 -6.10
CA PHE A 189 -5.36 -6.88 -6.53
C PHE A 189 -6.81 -7.38 -6.44
N PRO A 190 -7.40 -7.89 -7.54
CA PRO A 190 -8.83 -8.23 -7.59
C PRO A 190 -9.18 -9.56 -6.91
N GLY A 191 -8.19 -10.39 -6.55
CA GLY A 191 -8.41 -11.69 -5.92
C GLY A 191 -8.26 -11.66 -4.40
N VAL A 192 -8.57 -12.80 -3.79
CA VAL A 192 -8.36 -13.07 -2.36
C VAL A 192 -6.99 -13.69 -2.14
N ILE A 193 -6.31 -13.28 -1.08
CA ILE A 193 -5.08 -13.90 -0.61
C ILE A 193 -5.30 -14.30 0.84
N GLU A 194 -5.06 -15.56 1.16
CA GLU A 194 -5.25 -16.13 2.50
C GLU A 194 -4.30 -15.51 3.53
N GLU A 195 -4.72 -15.47 4.79
CA GLU A 195 -3.85 -15.06 5.90
C GLU A 195 -2.75 -16.08 6.16
N PHE A 196 -1.57 -15.60 6.54
CA PHE A 196 -0.42 -16.45 6.86
C PHE A 196 -0.63 -17.20 8.18
N ASP A 197 -0.47 -18.52 8.13
CA ASP A 197 -0.36 -19.37 9.31
C ASP A 197 1.11 -19.85 9.48
N ILE A 198 1.58 -19.98 10.72
CA ILE A 198 2.91 -20.53 11.02
C ILE A 198 3.08 -21.93 10.44
N LEU A 199 1.99 -22.71 10.38
CA LEU A 199 1.97 -24.05 9.80
C LEU A 199 2.20 -24.09 8.28
N ASP A 200 2.00 -22.96 7.58
CA ASP A 200 2.21 -22.88 6.13
C ASP A 200 3.68 -23.15 5.75
N LYS A 201 4.64 -22.83 6.64
CA LYS A 201 6.08 -23.09 6.43
C LYS A 201 6.53 -24.47 6.91
N SER A 202 5.82 -25.11 7.86
CA SER A 202 6.17 -26.44 8.39
C SER A 202 5.67 -27.59 7.51
N SER A 203 4.57 -27.40 6.79
CA SER A 203 3.87 -28.46 6.04
C SER A 203 4.61 -28.93 4.78
N THR A 204 5.54 -28.15 4.25
CA THR A 204 6.36 -28.52 3.07
C THR A 204 7.60 -29.36 3.42
N ALA A 205 7.75 -29.83 4.67
CA ALA A 205 8.89 -30.65 5.09
C ALA A 205 8.67 -32.17 4.91
N GLN A 206 7.43 -32.63 4.68
CA GLN A 206 7.09 -34.04 4.54
C GLN A 206 6.71 -34.35 3.08
N GLY A 207 7.69 -34.55 2.22
CA GLY A 207 7.43 -34.81 0.80
C GLY A 207 8.64 -35.19 -0.04
N LYS A 208 9.65 -35.84 0.55
CA LYS A 208 10.68 -36.60 -0.18
C LYS A 208 11.09 -37.81 0.64
N GLY A 209 10.51 -38.95 0.29
CA GLY A 209 10.81 -40.26 0.85
C GLY A 209 9.80 -41.28 0.35
N VAL A 210 9.98 -41.76 -0.88
CA VAL A 210 10.43 -43.11 -1.29
C VAL A 210 10.84 -43.01 -2.76
#